data_AF-A0A8X6X0M5-F1
#
_entry.id   AF-A0A8X6X0M5-F1
#
_cell.length_a   1.000
_cell.length_b   1.000
_cell.length_c   1.000
_cell.angle_alpha   90.00
_cell.angle_beta   90.00
_cell.angle_gamma   90.00
#
_symmetry.space_group_name_H-M   'P 1'
#
loop_
_entity.id
_entity.type
_entity.pdbx_description
1 polymer ?
#
loop_
_entity_poly.entity_id
_entity_poly.type
_entity_poly.pdbx_seq_one_letter_code
_entity_poly.pdbx_strand_id
1 'polypeptide(L)' 'MDVPKMWDLEVLGITDPIDKKNESLLEEETLARFKDTIRICEDQRYEVALPRLAGHLALYDKYGAAESRLRTATKR' A
#
# COMPACT_ATOMS: atom_id res chain seq x y z
N MET A 1 21.80 18.66 20.17
CA MET A 1 20.45 18.76 20.79
C MET A 1 19.52 19.21 19.69
N ASP A 2 18.61 18.34 19.25
CA ASP A 2 17.59 18.71 18.26
C ASP A 2 16.55 19.61 18.93
N VAL A 3 16.26 20.74 18.30
CA VAL A 3 15.18 21.63 18.72
C VAL A 3 13.87 20.90 18.46
N PRO A 4 12.96 20.76 19.45
CA PRO A 4 11.66 20.17 19.20
C PRO A 4 10.96 20.94 18.08
N LYS A 5 10.42 20.22 17.09
CA LYS A 5 9.62 20.72 15.95
C LYS A 5 8.28 21.35 16.38
N MET A 6 8.27 22.08 17.48
CA MET A 6 7.10 22.70 18.10
C MET A 6 6.50 23.82 17.22
N TRP A 7 7.23 24.25 16.18
CA TRP A 7 6.86 25.28 15.23
C TRP A 7 6.59 24.76 13.82
N ASP A 8 6.57 23.44 13.61
CA ASP A 8 6.17 22.89 12.33
C ASP A 8 4.69 23.27 12.09
N LEU A 9 4.42 23.94 10.97
CA LEU A 9 3.07 24.43 10.64
C LEU A 9 2.05 23.29 10.54
N GLU A 10 2.51 22.10 10.11
CA GLU A 10 1.74 20.85 10.11
C GLU A 10 1.34 20.43 11.53
N VAL A 11 2.28 20.52 12.49
CA VAL A 11 2.04 20.22 13.92
C VAL A 11 1.09 21.25 14.54
N LEU A 12 1.14 22.49 14.08
CA LEU A 12 0.25 23.58 14.50
C LEU A 12 -1.12 23.55 13.79
N GLY A 13 -1.34 22.62 12.85
CA GLY A 13 -2.59 22.49 12.09
C GLY A 13 -2.82 23.60 11.06
N ILE A 14 -1.81 24.41 10.78
CA ILE A 14 -1.83 25.52 9.82
C ILE A 14 -1.34 24.98 8.48
N THR A 15 -2.25 24.32 7.76
CA THR A 15 -2.01 23.83 6.39
C THR A 15 -2.81 24.69 5.42
N ASP A 16 -2.23 25.01 4.27
CA ASP A 16 -2.91 25.80 3.24
C ASP A 16 -4.24 25.11 2.82
N PRO A 17 -5.36 25.83 2.75
CA PRO A 17 -6.63 25.28 2.25
C PRO A 17 -6.53 24.63 0.86
N ILE A 18 -5.56 25.05 0.03
CA ILE A 18 -5.29 24.48 -1.29
C ILE A 18 -4.66 23.08 -1.15
N ASP A 19 -3.73 22.92 -0.22
CA ASP A 19 -3.10 21.63 0.08
C ASP A 19 -4.12 20.63 0.62
N LYS A 20 -5.01 21.07 1.53
CA LYS A 20 -6.09 20.21 2.06
C LYS A 20 -7.07 19.77 0.97
N LYS A 21 -7.39 20.65 0.02
CA LYS A 21 -8.25 20.29 -1.13
C LYS A 21 -7.56 19.28 -2.03
N ASN A 22 -6.27 19.48 -2.31
CA ASN A 22 -5.49 18.56 -3.11
C ASN A 22 -5.38 17.17 -2.45
N GLU A 23 -5.17 17.12 -1.13
CA GLU A 23 -5.17 15.89 -0.36
C GLU A 23 -6.53 15.18 -0.41
N SER A 24 -7.63 15.89 -0.19
CA SER A 24 -8.98 15.29 -0.26
C SER A 24 -9.32 14.72 -1.64
N LEU A 25 -8.89 15.38 -2.72
CA LEU A 25 -9.08 14.89 -4.08
C LEU A 25 -8.26 13.61 -4.34
N LEU A 26 -7.01 13.57 -3.85
CA LEU A 26 -6.15 12.40 -3.93
C LEU A 26 -6.72 11.20 -3.16
N GLU A 27 -7.30 11.46 -1.98
CA GLU A 27 -7.98 10.44 -1.18
C GLU A 27 -9.21 9.88 -1.90
N GLU A 28 -10.04 10.75 -2.50
CA GLU A 28 -11.22 10.34 -3.28
C GLU A 28 -10.83 9.50 -4.50
N GLU A 29 -9.81 9.91 -5.26
CA GLU A 29 -9.30 9.15 -6.40
C GLU A 29 -8.76 7.78 -5.97
N THR A 30 -8.03 7.73 -4.85
CA THR A 30 -7.49 6.48 -4.29
C THR A 30 -8.61 5.55 -3.86
N LEU A 31 -9.65 6.08 -3.21
CA LEU A 31 -10.81 5.31 -2.77
C LEU A 31 -11.63 4.78 -3.95
N ALA A 32 -11.84 5.61 -4.97
CA ALA A 32 -12.55 5.21 -6.20
C ALA A 32 -11.82 4.05 -6.88
N ARG A 33 -10.50 4.20 -7.06
CA ARG A 33 -9.66 3.17 -7.67
C ARG A 33 -9.63 1.89 -6.85
N PHE A 34 -9.60 1.98 -5.53
CA PHE A 34 -9.67 0.82 -4.66
C PHE A 34 -11.01 0.07 -4.81
N LYS A 35 -12.13 0.78 -4.88
CA LYS A 35 -13.45 0.16 -5.09
C LYS A 35 -13.55 -0.57 -6.43
N ASP A 36 -13.04 0.04 -7.50
CA ASP A 36 -13.01 -0.59 -8.84
C ASP A 36 -12.12 -1.84 -8.88
N THR A 37 -11.16 -1.89 -7.97
CA THR A 37 -10.17 -2.95 -7.86
C THR A 37 -10.66 -4.15 -7.04
N ILE A 38 -11.67 -3.95 -6.18
CA ILE A 38 -12.22 -5.00 -5.33
C ILE A 38 -13.29 -5.79 -6.10
N ARG A 39 -13.21 -7.11 -6.02
CA ARG A 39 -14.28 -8.02 -6.45
C ARG A 39 -14.54 -9.05 -5.36
N ILE A 40 -15.80 -9.44 -5.19
CA ILE A 40 -16.17 -10.56 -4.32
C ILE A 40 -16.25 -11.80 -5.21
N CYS A 41 -15.51 -12.84 -4.86
CA CYS A 41 -15.52 -14.13 -5.54
C CYS A 41 -16.71 -14.98 -5.10
N GLU A 42 -17.03 -16.02 -5.88
CA GLU A 42 -18.13 -16.95 -5.61
C GLU A 42 -17.97 -17.70 -4.28
N ASP A 43 -16.73 -17.85 -3.79
CA ASP A 43 -16.40 -18.44 -2.49
C ASP A 43 -16.41 -17.43 -1.33
N GLN A 44 -17.00 -16.24 -1.56
CA GLN A 44 -17.18 -15.17 -0.58
C GLN A 44 -15.86 -14.54 -0.10
N ARG A 45 -14.77 -14.70 -0.87
CA ARG A 45 -13.49 -14.01 -0.63
C ARG A 45 -13.41 -12.70 -1.40
N TYR A 46 -12.71 -11.73 -0.82
CA TYR A 46 -12.38 -10.48 -1.49
C TYR A 46 -11.10 -10.66 -2.32
N GLU A 47 -11.20 -10.42 -3.62
CA GLU A 47 -10.06 -10.24 -4.52
C GLU A 47 -9.81 -8.74 -4.72
N VAL A 48 -8.53 -8.33 -4.68
CA VAL A 48 -8.09 -6.95 -4.92
C VAL A 48 -7.08 -6.98 -6.06
N ALA A 49 -7.44 -6.42 -7.22
CA ALA A 49 -6.57 -6.34 -8.40
C ALA A 49 -5.52 -5.22 -8.28
N LEU A 50 -4.40 -5.49 -7.62
CA LEU A 50 -3.34 -4.49 -7.42
C LEU A 50 -2.94 -3.78 -8.75
N PRO A 51 -2.70 -2.45 -8.72
CA PRO A 51 -2.22 -1.70 -9.87
C PRO A 51 -1.02 -2.41 -10.50
N ARG A 52 -1.17 -2.85 -11.75
CA ARG A 52 -0.11 -3.53 -12.47
C ARG A 52 0.95 -2.48 -12.82
N LEU A 53 2.01 -2.40 -12.02
CA LEU A 53 3.17 -1.56 -12.36
C LEU A 53 3.76 -2.08 -13.68
N ALA A 54 3.62 -1.31 -14.75
CA ALA A 54 4.30 -1.59 -16.01
C ALA A 54 5.82 -1.45 -15.77
N GLY A 55 6.59 -2.50 -16.05
CA GLY A 55 8.04 -2.50 -15.86
C GLY A 55 8.55 -3.28 -14.65
N HIS A 56 7.69 -4.01 -13.93
CA HIS A 56 8.19 -4.94 -12.91
C HIS A 56 9.00 -6.05 -13.57
N LEU A 57 10.24 -6.26 -13.10
CA LEU A 57 11.06 -7.40 -13.51
C LEU A 57 10.25 -8.68 -13.26
N ALA A 58 10.37 -9.65 -14.18
CA ALA A 58 9.82 -10.98 -13.99
C ALA A 58 10.17 -11.44 -12.57
N LEU A 59 9.16 -11.85 -11.80
CA LEU A 59 9.38 -12.37 -10.46
C LEU A 59 10.43 -13.47 -10.59
N TYR A 60 11.57 -13.30 -9.91
CA TYR A 60 12.58 -14.34 -9.88
C TYR A 60 11.91 -15.62 -9.38
N ASP A 61 12.13 -16.73 -10.08
CA ASP A 61 11.65 -18.01 -9.61
C ASP A 61 12.35 -18.35 -8.28
N LYS A 62 11.64 -18.12 -7.17
CA LYS A 62 12.09 -18.40 -5.81
C LYS A 62 11.55 -19.74 -5.32
N TYR A 63 11.04 -20.60 -6.20
CA TYR A 63 10.48 -21.90 -5.83
C TYR A 63 11.45 -22.70 -4.97
N GLY A 64 12.70 -22.88 -5.40
CA GLY A 64 13.70 -23.64 -4.63
C GLY A 64 14.01 -23.04 -3.25
N ALA A 65 13.99 -21.71 -3.11
CA ALA A 65 14.22 -21.05 -1.83
C ALA A 65 13.00 -21.20 -0.89
N ALA A 66 11.78 -21.11 -1.44
CA ALA A 66 10.55 -21.35 -0.70
C ALA A 66 10.46 -22.82 -0.24
N GLU A 67 10.80 -23.76 -1.12
CA GLU A 67 10.84 -25.20 -0.80
C GLU A 67 11.88 -25.51 0.28
N SER A 68 13.08 -24.94 0.19
CA SER A 68 14.11 -25.11 1.22
C SER A 68 13.65 -24.57 2.57
N ARG A 69 13.01 -23.39 2.60
CA ARG A 69 12.45 -22.82 3.83
C ARG A 69 11.37 -23.73 4.42
N LEU A 70 10.47 -24.26 3.59
CA LEU A 70 9.42 -25.18 4.01
C LEU A 70 10.02 -26.44 4.65
N ARG A 71 10.98 -27.08 3.98
CA ARG A 71 11.67 -28.28 4.50
C ARG A 71 12.40 -28.01 5.82
N THR A 72 12.93 -26.81 6.00
CA THR A 72 13.65 -26.44 7.23
C THR A 72 12.68 -26.12 8.37
N ALA A 73 11.58 -25.41 8.08
CA ALA A 73 10.57 -25.05 9.07
C ALA A 73 9.70 -26.24 9.52
N THR A 74 9.51 -27.24 8.65
CA THR A 74 8.72 -28.44 8.95
C THR A 74 9.58 -29.60 9.50
N LYS A 75 10.91 -29.47 9.51
CA LYS A 75 11.77 -30.40 10.24
C LYS A 75 11.65 -30.11 11.75
N ARG A 76 10.98 -31.03 12.45
CA ARG A 76 10.86 -31.07 13.92
C ARG A 76 12.01 -31.86 14.52
#